data_AF-A0A2H0QCU9-F1
#
_entry.id   AF-A0A2H0QCU9-F1
#
_cell.length_a   1.000
_cell.length_b   1.000
_cell.length_c   1.000
_cell.angle_alpha   90.00
_cell.angle_beta   90.00
_cell.angle_gamma   90.00
#
_symmetry.space_group_name_H-M   'P 1'
#
loop_
_entity.id
_entity.type
_entity.pdbx_description
1 polymer ?
#
loop_
_entity_poly.entity_id
_entity_poly.type
_entity_poly.pdbx_seq_one_letter_code
_entity_poly.pdbx_strand_id
1 'polypeptide(L)'
;MEIAKRIDAAIEYLNKAHEESKKGIIINLDGFQDEVRDICVEVVKLPTEDAMLHAEKFQILSDKLSDFEVDLRQKQLEVQNDIQNLNTKKKALKSYNKVSHSGNSNDNTED
;
A
#
# COMPACT_ATOMS: atom_id res chain seq x y z
N MET A 1 -1.68 -16.48 -28.19
CA MET A 1 -0.56 -16.70 -27.23
C MET A 1 -0.01 -15.42 -26.60
N GLU A 2 -0.42 -14.22 -27.03
CA GLU A 2 0.08 -12.96 -26.49
C GLU A 2 -0.56 -12.56 -25.15
N ILE A 3 -1.88 -12.72 -25.04
CA ILE A 3 -2.65 -12.46 -23.81
C ILE A 3 -2.12 -13.27 -22.61
N ALA A 4 -1.87 -14.57 -22.79
CA ALA A 4 -1.35 -15.42 -21.72
C ALA A 4 0.00 -14.91 -21.17
N LYS A 5 0.89 -14.43 -22.04
CA LYS A 5 2.18 -13.84 -21.65
C LYS A 5 1.99 -12.53 -20.89
N ARG A 6 1.02 -11.70 -21.30
CA ARG A 6 0.68 -10.46 -20.60
C ARG A 6 0.11 -10.72 -19.21
N ILE A 7 -0.74 -11.74 -19.06
CA ILE A 7 -1.23 -12.17 -17.73
C ILE A 7 -0.07 -12.67 -16.87
N ASP A 8 0.85 -13.46 -17.43
CA ASP A 8 2.03 -13.93 -16.69
C ASP A 8 2.93 -12.77 -16.25
N ALA A 9 3.18 -11.79 -17.13
CA ALA A 9 3.92 -10.59 -16.80
C ALA A 9 3.23 -9.76 -15.70
N ALA A 10 1.89 -9.67 -15.73
CA ALA A 10 1.13 -9.01 -14.68
C ALA A 10 1.26 -9.73 -13.33
N ILE A 11 1.19 -11.07 -13.33
CA ILE A 11 1.42 -11.88 -12.13
C ILE A 11 2.83 -11.68 -11.57
N GLU A 12 3.85 -11.70 -12.43
CA GLU A 12 5.25 -11.50 -12.04
C GLU A 12 5.47 -10.10 -11.47
N TYR A 13 4.92 -9.07 -12.13
CA TYR A 13 4.93 -7.71 -11.62
C TYR A 13 4.32 -7.63 -10.23
N LEU A 14 3.14 -8.24 -10.02
CA LEU A 14 2.46 -8.20 -8.72
C LEU A 14 3.26 -8.91 -7.62
N ASN A 15 3.90 -10.04 -7.94
CA ASN A 15 4.79 -10.74 -7.00
C ASN A 15 5.96 -9.85 -6.58
N LYS A 16 6.63 -9.22 -7.54
CA LYS A 16 7.73 -8.31 -7.27
C LYS A 16 7.26 -7.10 -6.45
N ALA A 17 6.11 -6.53 -6.82
CA ALA A 17 5.51 -5.43 -6.09
C ALA A 17 5.20 -5.83 -4.64
N HIS A 18 4.69 -7.03 -4.43
CA HIS A 18 4.45 -7.55 -3.10
C HIS A 18 5.76 -7.65 -2.29
N GLU A 19 6.82 -8.23 -2.85
CA GLU A 19 8.13 -8.32 -2.17
C GLU A 19 8.74 -6.95 -1.85
N GLU A 20 8.67 -6.00 -2.77
CA GLU A 20 9.19 -4.64 -2.57
C GLU A 20 8.39 -3.89 -1.51
N SER A 21 7.07 -4.03 -1.50
CA SER A 21 6.20 -3.47 -0.47
C SER A 21 6.60 -4.01 0.91
N LYS A 22 6.87 -5.32 1.04
CA LYS A 22 7.36 -5.93 2.30
C LYS A 22 8.68 -5.33 2.80
N LYS A 23 9.50 -4.78 1.89
CA LYS A 23 10.74 -4.06 2.22
C LYS A 23 10.51 -2.57 2.53
N GLY A 24 9.26 -2.10 2.52
CA GLY A 24 8.91 -0.70 2.76
C GLY A 24 9.09 0.21 1.54
N ILE A 25 9.26 -0.36 0.34
CA ILE A 25 9.40 0.42 -0.89
C ILE A 25 8.01 0.84 -1.38
N ILE A 26 7.89 2.12 -1.76
CA ILE A 26 6.66 2.66 -2.37
C ILE A 26 6.58 2.19 -3.82
N ILE A 27 5.42 1.68 -4.20
CA ILE A 27 5.20 1.12 -5.55
C ILE A 27 4.08 1.88 -6.22
N ASN A 28 4.33 2.27 -7.48
CA ASN A 28 3.32 2.87 -8.32
C ASN A 28 2.58 1.79 -9.11
N LEU A 29 1.26 1.71 -8.97
CA LEU A 29 0.40 0.74 -9.64
C LEU A 29 -0.44 1.33 -10.78
N ASP A 30 -0.31 2.63 -11.08
CA ASP A 30 -1.20 3.32 -12.03
C ASP A 30 -1.16 2.65 -13.42
N GLY A 31 0.04 2.46 -13.98
CA GLY A 31 0.20 1.79 -15.28
C GLY A 31 -0.12 0.29 -15.26
N PHE A 32 -0.08 -0.35 -14.09
CA PHE A 32 -0.42 -1.75 -13.94
C PHE A 32 -1.94 -1.97 -14.01
N GLN A 33 -2.74 -1.07 -13.43
CA GLN A 33 -4.20 -1.16 -13.49
C GLN A 33 -4.73 -1.03 -14.91
N ASP A 34 -4.15 -0.12 -15.70
CA ASP A 34 -4.52 0.05 -17.10
C ASP A 34 -4.16 -1.19 -17.93
N GLU A 35 -2.98 -1.77 -17.72
CA GLU A 35 -2.57 -3.01 -18.38
C GLU A 35 -3.52 -4.18 -18.07
N VAL A 36 -3.88 -4.39 -16.79
CA VAL A 36 -4.84 -5.44 -16.42
C VAL A 36 -6.22 -5.19 -17.04
N ARG A 37 -6.67 -3.93 -17.10
CA ARG A 37 -7.93 -3.55 -17.75
C ARG A 37 -7.89 -3.89 -19.24
N ASP A 38 -6.81 -3.55 -19.93
CA ASP A 38 -6.65 -3.80 -21.36
C ASP A 38 -6.64 -5.29 -21.68
N ILE A 39 -5.94 -6.10 -20.89
CA ILE A 39 -5.97 -7.57 -21.02
C ILE A 39 -7.41 -8.10 -20.87
N CYS A 40 -8.16 -7.63 -19.85
CA CYS A 40 -9.55 -8.02 -19.66
C CYS A 40 -10.43 -7.63 -20.87
N VAL A 41 -10.27 -6.42 -21.40
CA VAL A 41 -11.01 -5.93 -22.56
C VAL A 41 -10.71 -6.77 -23.82
N GLU A 42 -9.47 -7.19 -24.02
CA GLU A 42 -9.11 -8.09 -25.11
C GLU A 42 -9.72 -9.48 -24.96
N VAL A 43 -9.70 -10.04 -23.75
CA VAL A 43 -10.23 -11.39 -23.48
C VAL A 43 -11.74 -11.46 -23.68
N VAL A 44 -12.48 -10.42 -23.28
CA VAL A 44 -13.94 -10.36 -23.49
C VAL A 44 -14.33 -10.30 -24.98
N LYS A 45 -13.41 -9.88 -25.86
CA LYS A 45 -13.64 -9.89 -27.32
C LYS A 45 -13.38 -11.24 -27.97
N LEU A 46 -12.77 -12.19 -27.26
CA LEU A 46 -12.52 -13.54 -27.78
C LEU A 46 -13.79 -14.39 -27.77
N PRO A 47 -13.88 -15.41 -28.65
CA PRO A 47 -14.86 -16.47 -28.51
C PRO A 47 -14.73 -17.14 -27.12
N THR A 48 -15.85 -17.61 -26.57
CA THR A 48 -15.89 -18.20 -25.23
C THR A 48 -14.87 -19.33 -25.04
N GLU A 49 -14.71 -20.20 -26.04
CA GLU A 49 -13.75 -21.32 -25.99
C GLU A 49 -12.30 -20.84 -25.81
N ASP A 50 -11.92 -19.77 -26.51
CA ASP A 50 -10.57 -19.18 -26.43
C ASP A 50 -10.39 -18.40 -25.12
N ALA A 51 -11.43 -17.70 -24.66
CA ALA A 51 -11.40 -16.99 -23.37
C ALA A 51 -11.22 -17.96 -22.19
N MET A 52 -11.84 -19.15 -22.26
CA MET A 52 -11.72 -20.17 -21.21
C MET A 52 -10.29 -20.70 -21.06
N LEU A 53 -9.47 -20.65 -22.11
CA LEU A 53 -8.04 -21.02 -22.02
C LEU A 53 -7.24 -20.11 -21.09
N HIS A 54 -7.77 -18.93 -20.76
CA HIS A 54 -7.12 -17.95 -19.88
C HIS A 54 -7.72 -17.91 -18.46
N ALA A 55 -8.82 -18.63 -18.21
CA ALA A 55 -9.57 -18.54 -16.96
C ALA A 55 -8.72 -18.86 -15.72
N GLU A 56 -7.91 -19.92 -15.77
CA GLU A 56 -7.04 -20.31 -14.64
C GLU A 56 -6.02 -19.22 -14.31
N LYS A 57 -5.38 -18.63 -15.33
CA LYS A 57 -4.41 -17.55 -15.12
C LYS A 57 -5.06 -16.28 -14.58
N PHE A 58 -6.27 -15.96 -15.03
CA PHE A 58 -7.03 -14.85 -14.46
C PHE A 58 -7.43 -15.09 -13.01
N GLN A 59 -7.80 -16.32 -12.66
CA GLN A 59 -8.09 -16.67 -11.28
C GLN A 59 -6.85 -16.43 -10.40
N ILE A 60 -5.68 -16.91 -10.84
CA ILE A 60 -4.42 -16.68 -10.13
C ILE A 60 -4.12 -15.19 -9.97
N LEU A 61 -4.29 -14.39 -11.03
CA LEU A 61 -4.09 -12.95 -10.98
C LEU A 61 -5.07 -12.27 -10.00
N SER A 62 -6.34 -12.67 -10.03
CA SER A 62 -7.39 -12.16 -9.14
C SER A 62 -7.10 -12.47 -7.67
N ASP A 63 -6.71 -13.71 -7.37
CA ASP A 63 -6.40 -14.13 -5.99
C ASP A 63 -5.21 -13.32 -5.45
N LYS A 64 -4.17 -13.16 -6.26
CA LYS A 64 -2.99 -12.36 -5.90
C LYS A 64 -3.32 -10.89 -5.67
N LEU A 65 -4.21 -10.32 -6.48
CA LEU A 65 -4.67 -8.93 -6.30
C LEU A 65 -5.43 -8.77 -4.98
N SER A 66 -6.30 -9.72 -4.66
CA SER A 66 -7.04 -9.72 -3.40
C SER A 66 -6.09 -9.80 -2.20
N ASP A 67 -5.12 -10.72 -2.22
CA ASP A 67 -4.11 -10.84 -1.16
C ASP A 67 -3.29 -9.56 -1.00
N PHE A 68 -2.86 -8.97 -2.12
CA PHE A 68 -2.06 -7.75 -2.10
C PHE A 68 -2.86 -6.54 -1.57
N GLU A 69 -4.16 -6.47 -1.88
CA GLU A 69 -5.04 -5.44 -1.32
C GLU A 69 -5.15 -5.56 0.21
N VAL A 70 -5.35 -6.77 0.72
CA VAL A 70 -5.42 -7.02 2.18
C VAL A 70 -4.15 -6.55 2.87
N ASP A 71 -2.98 -6.88 2.31
CA ASP A 71 -1.69 -6.48 2.86
C ASP A 71 -1.48 -4.95 2.82
N LEU A 72 -1.88 -4.28 1.73
CA LEU A 72 -1.80 -2.82 1.63
C LEU A 72 -2.70 -2.13 2.66
N ARG A 73 -3.93 -2.62 2.86
CA ARG A 73 -4.85 -2.10 3.88
C ARG A 73 -4.29 -2.26 5.29
N GLN A 74 -3.70 -3.42 5.59
CA GLN A 74 -3.07 -3.67 6.88
C GLN A 74 -1.90 -2.70 7.14
N LYS A 75 -1.02 -2.50 6.15
CA LYS A 75 0.06 -1.51 6.26
C LYS A 75 -0.43 -0.08 6.40
N GLN A 76 -1.49 0.29 5.69
CA GLN A 76 -2.10 1.60 5.82
C GLN A 76 -2.56 1.85 7.27
N LEU A 77 -3.17 0.83 7.90
CA LEU A 77 -3.59 0.91 9.31
C LEU A 77 -2.39 1.06 10.26
N GLU A 78 -1.31 0.31 10.04
CA GLU A 78 -0.08 0.42 10.83
C GLU A 78 0.53 1.82 10.73
N VAL A 79 0.67 2.36 9.52
CA VAL A 79 1.18 3.71 9.30
C VAL A 79 0.28 4.76 9.96
N GLN A 80 -1.05 4.61 9.89
CA GLN A 80 -1.98 5.51 10.58
C GLN A 80 -1.79 5.48 12.10
N ASN A 81 -1.63 4.29 12.69
CA ASN A 81 -1.39 4.13 14.12
C ASN A 81 -0.05 4.79 14.53
N ASP A 82 1.00 4.61 13.74
CA ASP A 82 2.30 5.24 13.99
C ASP A 82 2.22 6.76 13.93
N ILE A 83 1.50 7.32 12.95
CA ILE A 83 1.25 8.76 12.85
C ILE A 83 0.51 9.27 14.09
N GLN A 84 -0.53 8.55 14.56
CA GLN A 84 -1.26 8.92 15.77
C GLN A 84 -0.35 8.88 17.02
N ASN A 85 0.45 7.83 17.17
CA ASN A 85 1.40 7.69 18.26
C ASN A 85 2.45 8.81 18.27
N LEU A 86 3.02 9.13 17.10
CA LEU A 86 3.97 10.22 16.94
C LEU A 86 3.35 11.58 17.27
N ASN A 87 2.11 11.82 16.84
CA ASN A 87 1.38 13.06 17.17
C ASN A 87 1.11 13.17 18.67
N THR A 88 0.74 12.08 19.34
CA THR A 88 0.53 12.04 20.79
C THR A 88 1.84 12.32 21.54
N LYS A 89 2.95 11.67 21.15
CA LYS A 89 4.27 11.93 21.73
C LYS A 89 4.71 13.38 21.51
N LYS A 90 4.49 13.94 20.31
CA LYS A 90 4.77 15.35 20.01
C LYS A 90 3.97 16.32 20.89
N LYS A 91 2.69 16.03 21.15
CA LYS A 91 1.86 16.81 22.08
C LYS A 91 2.40 16.74 23.50
N ALA A 92 2.75 15.54 23.98
CA ALA A 92 3.33 15.35 25.31
C ALA A 92 4.67 16.10 25.49
N LEU A 93 5.56 16.03 24.50
CA LEU A 93 6.83 16.78 24.48
C LEU A 93 6.60 18.29 24.51
N LYS A 94 5.64 18.81 23.73
CA LYS A 94 5.29 20.24 23.77
C LYS A 94 4.78 20.66 25.15
N SER A 95 3.97 19.84 25.80
CA SER A 95 3.49 20.10 27.16
C SER A 95 4.65 20.11 28.17
N TYR A 96 5.56 19.13 28.07
CA TYR A 96 6.75 19.07 28.93
C TYR A 96 7.65 20.30 28.79
N ASN A 97 7.92 20.74 27.55
CA ASN A 97 8.70 21.95 27.28
C ASN A 97 8.03 23.24 27.79
N LYS A 98 6.70 23.31 27.78
CA LYS A 98 5.97 24.44 28.37
C LYS A 98 6.09 24.47 29.89
N VAL A 99 6.00 23.31 30.54
CA VAL A 99 6.10 23.21 32.01
C VAL A 99 7.53 23.49 32.47
N SER A 100 8.56 23.03 31.76
CA SER A 100 9.97 23.29 32.11
C SER A 100 10.42 24.73 31.90
N HIS A 101 9.81 25.49 30.99
CA HIS A 101 10.09 26.93 30.79
C HIS A 101 9.21 27.86 31.63
N SER A 102 8.09 27.38 32.18
CA SER A 102 7.23 28.14 33.11
C SER A 102 7.69 28.06 34.57
N GLY A 103 8.62 27.16 34.91
CA GLY A 103 9.11 26.95 36.27
C GLY A 103 10.39 27.72 36.63
N ASN A 104 10.94 28.55 35.73
CA ASN A 104 12.23 29.22 35.94
C ASN A 104 12.16 30.76 35.95
N SER A 105 10.96 31.31 36.13
CA SER A 105 10.75 32.75 36.27
C SER A 105 10.13 33.06 37.63
N ASN A 106 11.01 33.57 38.50
CA ASN A 106 10.79 34.26 39.78
C ASN A 106 10.59 33.39 41.04
N ASP A 107 11.66 33.29 41.84
CA ASP A 107 11.61 33.89 43.18
C ASP A 107 13.02 34.34 43.62
N ASN A 108 13.40 35.54 43.20
CA ASN A 108 14.43 36.36 43.82
C ASN A 108 13.77 37.72 44.03
N THR A 109 13.02 37.86 45.12
CA THR A 109 12.66 39.17 45.64
C THR A 109 13.18 39.22 47.07
N GLU A 110 14.21 40.05 47.22
CA GLU A 110 14.83 40.45 48.47
C GLU A 110 13.77 41.03 49.44
N ASP A 111 13.84 40.62 50.70
CA ASP A 111 13.60 41.46 51.87
C ASP A 111 14.42 40.91 53.05
#